data_AF-A0A8B6HG36-F1
#
_entry.id   AF-A0A8B6HG36-F1
#
_cell.length_a   1.000
_cell.length_b   1.000
_cell.length_c   1.000
_cell.angle_alpha   90.00
_cell.angle_beta   90.00
_cell.angle_gamma   90.00
#
_symmetry.space_group_name_H-M   'P 1'
#
loop_
_entity.id
_entity.type
_entity.pdbx_description
1 polymer ?
#
loop_
_entity_poly.entity_id
_entity_poly.type
_entity_poly.pdbx_seq_one_letter_code
_entity_poly.pdbx_strand_id
1 'polypeptide(L)'
;MAIKMIPFSVCILCLSLNFRLAVAVCNIPSIYHGDWYSQEAGVDVKTNVAFDKWRRDSVPQEQLECISIYTHPQQSSIIGGMNSSMVNTTMLMGIFGETDVNKCYYCIDVLYRTPNIIQYKRQDCIRLNSGKPITIDKSCRGITEGLPTMDNAITMFRRSVVKLNCITTIEGVYQFSYEVGGPTSLGGICNEPRSRIEACQDPGSAYVDNRMFLMNYAKCRDVSTSVDQQIRYQCMGAWYAVKNNVGYTFAAVADTVEADERERFKCMMTLKDQKDPNNQVRWVMSRFPSCTSLNSIYDGDRKLVLTRVIPTTNYLPPQCVLPRNMSGTWFTQGQQFKSDVFINETHIAYKTKINEFELLETYYSCQQTQGTRYMMTRVTAGRCEVDFVCFDLVGKPSRLSDEDTGNFMVKKFRETCSWMSFTYNRDEYHLPE
;
A
#
# COMPACT_ATOMS: atom_id res chain seq x y z
N MET A 1 -8.81 53.59 -87.33
CA MET A 1 -7.57 53.62 -86.51
C MET A 1 -7.77 52.62 -85.39
N ALA A 2 -7.03 51.50 -85.43
CA ALA A 2 -7.35 50.28 -84.70
C ALA A 2 -7.04 50.40 -83.19
N ILE A 3 -8.02 50.04 -82.36
CA ILE A 3 -7.88 49.91 -80.91
C ILE A 3 -7.26 48.53 -80.64
N LYS A 4 -6.04 48.54 -80.10
CA LYS A 4 -5.24 47.34 -79.81
C LYS A 4 -5.48 46.92 -78.36
N MET A 5 -6.12 45.76 -78.17
CA MET A 5 -6.16 45.05 -76.88
C MET A 5 -4.77 44.47 -76.57
N ILE A 6 -4.29 44.68 -75.34
CA ILE A 6 -3.14 43.98 -74.74
C ILE A 6 -3.54 43.59 -73.29
N PRO A 7 -3.22 42.36 -72.82
CA PRO A 7 -3.96 41.73 -71.73
C PRO A 7 -3.34 41.91 -70.34
N PHE A 8 -4.19 41.63 -69.34
CA PHE A 8 -3.92 41.53 -67.91
C PHE A 8 -2.73 40.63 -67.58
N SER A 9 -1.77 41.18 -66.84
CA SER A 9 -0.67 40.44 -66.23
C SER A 9 -1.16 39.85 -64.90
N VAL A 10 -1.33 38.53 -64.86
CA VAL A 10 -1.66 37.77 -63.64
C VAL A 10 -0.36 37.52 -62.88
N CYS A 11 -0.22 38.21 -61.74
CA CYS A 11 0.88 38.05 -60.80
C CYS A 11 0.69 36.73 -60.03
N ILE A 12 1.36 35.65 -60.44
CA ILE A 12 1.44 34.40 -59.68
C ILE A 12 2.45 34.60 -58.55
N LEU A 13 1.96 34.98 -57.38
CA LEU A 13 2.73 34.97 -56.14
C LEU A 13 2.83 33.53 -55.64
N CYS A 14 3.98 32.90 -55.88
CA CYS A 14 4.38 31.66 -55.22
C CYS A 14 4.56 31.89 -53.71
N LEU A 15 3.49 31.72 -52.95
CA LEU A 15 3.55 31.50 -51.50
C LEU A 15 4.06 30.08 -51.27
N SER A 16 5.37 29.95 -51.11
CA SER A 16 6.00 28.77 -50.52
C SER A 16 5.57 28.68 -49.05
N LEU A 17 4.47 27.98 -48.80
CA LEU A 17 4.16 27.48 -47.47
C LEU A 17 5.26 26.48 -47.06
N ASN A 18 6.29 27.00 -46.38
CA ASN A 18 7.13 26.19 -45.52
C ASN A 18 6.29 25.76 -44.33
N PHE A 19 5.49 24.70 -44.49
CA PHE A 19 5.04 23.90 -43.37
C PHE A 19 6.29 23.25 -42.76
N ARG A 20 6.91 23.93 -41.80
CA ARG A 20 7.73 23.23 -40.81
C ARG A 20 6.78 22.31 -40.07
N LEU A 21 6.78 21.03 -40.43
CA LEU A 21 6.24 19.97 -39.59
C LEU A 21 6.81 20.20 -38.18
N ALA A 22 5.95 20.57 -37.24
CA ALA A 22 6.29 20.55 -35.84
C ALA A 22 6.62 19.09 -35.52
N VAL A 23 7.92 18.77 -35.42
CA VAL A 23 8.36 17.49 -34.89
C VAL A 23 7.80 17.44 -33.47
N ALA A 24 6.79 16.61 -33.26
CA ALA A 24 6.23 16.41 -31.92
C ALA A 24 7.38 15.93 -31.03
N VAL A 25 7.77 16.77 -30.07
CA VAL A 25 8.82 16.44 -29.12
C VAL A 25 8.31 15.28 -28.27
N CYS A 26 9.10 14.21 -28.19
CA CYS A 26 8.83 13.05 -27.37
C CYS A 26 8.96 13.44 -25.90
N ASN A 27 7.84 13.41 -25.17
CA ASN A 27 7.80 13.88 -23.79
C ASN A 27 7.50 12.71 -22.85
N ILE A 28 8.47 12.34 -22.03
CA ILE A 28 8.31 11.34 -20.98
C ILE A 28 7.23 11.83 -20.02
N PRO A 29 6.22 11.00 -19.67
CA PRO A 29 5.17 11.37 -18.73
C PRO A 29 5.73 11.92 -17.41
N SER A 30 5.16 13.02 -16.93
CA SER A 30 5.61 13.69 -15.69
C SER A 30 5.53 12.83 -14.45
N ILE A 31 4.66 11.82 -14.44
CA ILE A 31 4.55 10.83 -13.36
C ILE A 31 5.80 9.98 -13.20
N TYR A 32 6.66 9.88 -14.22
CA TYR A 32 7.94 9.18 -14.15
C TYR A 32 9.11 10.09 -13.78
N HIS A 33 8.90 11.41 -13.75
CA HIS A 33 9.99 12.35 -13.50
C HIS A 33 10.48 12.25 -12.05
N GLY A 34 11.80 12.33 -11.90
CA GLY A 34 12.42 12.34 -10.59
C GLY A 34 13.75 11.59 -10.54
N ASP A 35 14.18 11.39 -9.31
CA ASP A 35 15.38 10.67 -8.92
C ASP A 35 15.03 9.26 -8.45
N TRP A 36 15.66 8.28 -9.09
CA TRP A 36 15.35 6.88 -8.93
C TRP A 36 16.60 6.07 -8.60
N TYR A 37 16.39 4.98 -7.89
CA TYR A 37 17.39 4.02 -7.50
C TYR A 37 16.93 2.62 -7.90
N SER A 38 17.80 1.83 -8.51
CA SER A 38 17.58 0.41 -8.80
C SER A 38 18.84 -0.39 -8.52
N GLN A 39 18.66 -1.67 -8.22
CA GLN A 39 19.76 -2.64 -8.24
C GLN A 39 19.63 -3.51 -9.49
N GLU A 40 20.65 -3.47 -10.35
CA GLU A 40 20.65 -4.12 -11.66
C GLU A 40 21.85 -5.03 -11.77
N ALA A 41 21.61 -6.34 -11.90
CA ALA A 41 22.68 -7.36 -11.92
C ALA A 41 23.68 -7.22 -10.74
N GLY A 42 23.19 -6.81 -9.56
CA GLY A 42 24.00 -6.60 -8.36
C GLY A 42 24.74 -5.26 -8.30
N VAL A 43 24.56 -4.38 -9.28
CA VAL A 43 25.15 -3.04 -9.34
C VAL A 43 24.09 -2.00 -8.97
N ASP A 44 24.52 -1.02 -8.16
CA ASP A 44 23.66 0.07 -7.73
C ASP A 44 23.59 1.17 -8.81
N VAL A 45 22.37 1.46 -9.26
CA VAL A 45 22.11 2.34 -10.40
C VAL A 45 21.25 3.51 -9.96
N LYS A 46 21.78 4.72 -10.15
CA LYS A 46 21.03 5.97 -9.93
C LYS A 46 20.56 6.50 -11.27
N THR A 47 19.27 6.76 -11.37
CA THR A 47 18.64 7.21 -12.61
C THR A 47 17.90 8.52 -12.37
N ASN A 48 18.13 9.52 -13.20
CA ASN A 48 17.34 10.73 -13.25
C ASN A 48 16.48 10.73 -14.52
N VAL A 49 15.17 10.83 -14.35
CA VAL A 49 14.21 10.90 -15.45
C VAL A 49 13.67 12.32 -15.52
N ALA A 50 13.89 12.97 -16.66
CA ALA A 50 13.43 14.32 -16.96
C ALA A 50 12.40 14.29 -18.11
N PHE A 51 12.06 15.46 -18.62
CA PHE A 51 11.04 15.63 -19.66
C PHE A 51 11.33 14.87 -20.96
N ASP A 52 12.58 14.85 -21.40
CA ASP A 52 13.04 14.24 -22.66
C ASP A 52 14.18 13.25 -22.46
N LYS A 53 14.67 13.09 -21.23
CA LYS A 53 15.93 12.40 -20.93
C LYS A 53 15.78 11.36 -19.83
N TRP A 54 16.47 10.24 -20.01
CA TRP A 54 16.62 9.17 -19.04
C TRP A 54 18.12 8.96 -18.80
N ARG A 55 18.64 9.54 -17.72
CA ARG A 55 20.08 9.58 -17.42
C ARG A 55 20.42 8.60 -16.32
N ARG A 56 21.38 7.72 -16.56
CA ARG A 56 21.96 6.84 -15.54
C ARG A 56 23.27 7.42 -15.03
N ASP A 57 23.29 7.92 -13.80
CA ASP A 57 24.49 8.56 -13.24
C ASP A 57 25.64 7.55 -13.06
N SER A 58 25.33 6.27 -12.81
CA SER A 58 26.33 5.20 -12.71
C SER A 58 26.97 4.82 -14.05
N VAL A 59 26.41 5.27 -15.19
CA VAL A 59 26.93 5.00 -16.55
C VAL A 59 26.83 6.28 -17.40
N PRO A 60 27.77 7.23 -17.25
CA PRO A 60 27.66 8.56 -17.85
C PRO A 60 27.54 8.59 -19.38
N GLN A 61 28.01 7.52 -20.04
CA GLN A 61 27.96 7.37 -21.50
C GLN A 61 26.58 6.92 -22.02
N GLU A 62 25.67 6.48 -21.15
CA GLU A 62 24.31 6.04 -21.51
C GLU A 62 23.26 7.10 -21.11
N GLN A 63 23.42 8.33 -21.58
CA GLN A 63 22.34 9.30 -21.51
C GLN A 63 21.37 9.07 -22.66
N LEU A 64 20.13 8.72 -22.34
CA LEU A 64 19.11 8.40 -23.34
C LEU A 64 18.16 9.57 -23.56
N GLU A 65 17.80 9.81 -24.82
CA GLU A 65 16.80 10.78 -25.24
C GLU A 65 15.57 10.09 -25.81
N CYS A 66 14.41 10.65 -25.48
CA CYS A 66 13.11 10.22 -25.94
C CYS A 66 12.96 10.50 -27.44
N ILE A 67 12.61 9.48 -28.22
CA ILE A 67 12.34 9.60 -29.66
C ILE A 67 10.87 9.39 -29.96
N SER A 68 10.27 8.35 -29.37
CA SER A 68 8.83 8.09 -29.49
C SER A 68 8.30 7.39 -28.25
N ILE A 69 7.00 7.57 -27.97
CA ILE A 69 6.29 6.92 -26.87
C ILE A 69 5.01 6.29 -27.40
N TYR A 70 4.75 5.08 -26.95
CA TYR A 70 3.47 4.40 -27.06
C TYR A 70 2.87 4.23 -25.67
N THR A 71 1.71 4.83 -25.44
CA THR A 71 0.96 4.66 -24.20
C THR A 71 0.04 3.46 -24.34
N HIS A 72 0.20 2.48 -23.46
CA HIS A 72 -0.63 1.28 -23.47
C HIS A 72 -2.07 1.62 -23.07
N PRO A 73 -3.08 0.93 -23.64
CA PRO A 73 -4.46 1.06 -23.18
C PRO A 73 -4.53 0.78 -21.68
N GLN A 74 -5.27 1.61 -20.94
CA GLN A 74 -5.36 1.48 -19.49
C GLN A 74 -5.98 0.12 -19.13
N GLN A 75 -5.24 -0.67 -18.34
CA GLN A 75 -5.83 -1.79 -17.62
C GLN A 75 -6.35 -1.25 -16.30
N SER A 76 -7.68 -1.21 -16.13
CA SER A 76 -8.29 -0.88 -14.85
C SER A 76 -8.02 -2.00 -13.84
N SER A 77 -7.01 -1.85 -12.99
CA SER A 77 -6.84 -2.69 -11.81
C SER A 77 -7.43 -1.98 -10.60
N ILE A 78 -8.58 -2.44 -10.13
CA ILE A 78 -9.19 -1.96 -8.88
C ILE A 78 -8.44 -2.61 -7.71
N ILE A 79 -7.78 -1.80 -6.89
CA ILE A 79 -7.27 -2.21 -5.57
C ILE A 79 -7.75 -1.19 -4.55
N GLY A 80 -8.48 -1.65 -3.52
CA GLY A 80 -8.79 -0.83 -2.34
C GLY A 80 -9.54 0.48 -2.60
N GLY A 81 -10.33 0.58 -3.68
CA GLY A 81 -11.11 1.79 -3.97
C GLY A 81 -10.32 2.99 -4.51
N MET A 82 -9.04 2.83 -4.84
CA MET A 82 -8.26 3.89 -5.51
C MET A 82 -8.20 3.66 -7.02
N ASN A 83 -8.86 4.54 -7.78
CA ASN A 83 -8.71 4.65 -9.24
C ASN A 83 -7.35 5.27 -9.57
N SER A 84 -6.25 4.52 -9.46
CA SER A 84 -5.01 4.95 -10.11
C SER A 84 -5.09 4.56 -11.58
N SER A 85 -5.33 5.55 -12.44
CA SER A 85 -5.08 5.44 -13.88
C SER A 85 -3.58 5.17 -14.07
N MET A 86 -3.18 3.89 -14.02
CA MET A 86 -1.82 3.46 -14.28
C MET A 86 -1.52 3.70 -15.76
N VAL A 87 -0.71 4.71 -16.04
CA VAL A 87 -0.23 4.97 -17.40
C VAL A 87 1.02 4.13 -17.57
N ASN A 88 0.93 3.04 -18.32
CA ASN A 88 2.08 2.24 -18.71
C ASN A 88 2.49 2.62 -20.12
N THR A 89 3.80 2.63 -20.40
CA THR A 89 4.32 3.15 -21.67
C THR A 89 5.47 2.32 -22.18
N THR A 90 5.51 2.11 -23.49
CA THR A 90 6.73 1.69 -24.20
C THR A 90 7.37 2.94 -24.79
N MET A 91 8.68 3.12 -24.59
CA MET A 91 9.43 4.27 -25.09
C MET A 91 10.58 3.79 -25.98
N LEU A 92 10.72 4.41 -27.14
CA LEU A 92 11.90 4.30 -27.98
C LEU A 92 12.86 5.42 -27.58
N MET A 93 14.04 5.03 -27.10
CA MET A 93 15.05 5.91 -26.56
C MET A 93 16.35 5.77 -27.37
N GLY A 94 17.09 6.84 -27.60
CA GLY A 94 18.38 6.79 -28.31
C GLY A 94 19.49 7.45 -27.51
N ILE A 95 20.74 7.00 -27.70
CA ILE A 95 21.88 7.62 -27.00
C ILE A 95 22.07 9.07 -27.46
N PHE A 96 22.23 9.98 -26.51
CA PHE A 96 22.49 11.38 -26.76
C PHE A 96 23.87 11.60 -27.39
N GLY A 97 23.97 12.46 -28.39
CA GLY A 97 25.24 12.87 -28.99
C GLY A 97 25.88 11.86 -29.95
N GLU A 98 25.28 10.70 -30.19
CA GLU A 98 25.71 9.77 -31.24
C GLU A 98 25.14 10.16 -32.61
N THR A 99 25.95 9.98 -33.67
CA THR A 99 25.52 10.13 -35.07
C THR A 99 24.64 8.96 -35.51
N ASP A 100 23.62 9.21 -36.33
CA ASP A 100 22.60 8.21 -36.73
C ASP A 100 23.16 6.85 -37.19
N VAL A 101 24.31 6.81 -37.88
CA VAL A 101 24.89 5.56 -38.41
C VAL A 101 25.37 4.60 -37.30
N ASN A 102 25.79 5.13 -36.15
CA ASN A 102 26.25 4.35 -35.00
C ASN A 102 25.30 4.45 -33.80
N LYS A 103 24.23 5.22 -33.92
CA LYS A 103 23.33 5.52 -32.81
C LYS A 103 22.65 4.25 -32.34
N CYS A 104 22.85 3.94 -31.06
CA CYS A 104 22.14 2.86 -30.41
C CYS A 104 20.76 3.32 -29.92
N TYR A 105 19.75 2.49 -30.18
CA TYR A 105 18.38 2.70 -29.71
C TYR A 105 17.96 1.59 -28.75
N TYR A 106 17.20 1.95 -27.73
CA TYR A 106 16.66 1.05 -26.72
C TYR A 106 15.16 1.19 -26.64
N CYS A 107 14.47 0.06 -26.52
CA CYS A 107 13.08 0.03 -26.14
C CYS A 107 12.97 -0.17 -24.63
N ILE A 108 12.29 0.76 -23.96
CA ILE A 108 12.05 0.73 -22.52
C ILE A 108 10.56 0.61 -22.27
N ASP A 109 10.14 -0.52 -21.71
CA ASP A 109 8.77 -0.74 -21.27
C ASP A 109 8.66 -0.37 -19.79
N VAL A 110 7.85 0.62 -19.46
CA VAL A 110 7.68 1.15 -18.09
C VAL A 110 6.28 0.86 -17.57
N LEU A 111 6.24 0.33 -16.35
CA LEU A 111 5.06 0.07 -15.55
C LEU A 111 5.01 1.07 -14.40
N TYR A 112 3.99 1.93 -14.40
CA TYR A 112 3.72 2.79 -13.27
C TYR A 112 3.06 1.98 -12.15
N ARG A 113 3.67 1.92 -10.96
CA ARG A 113 3.08 1.23 -9.80
C ARG A 113 2.52 2.21 -8.79
N THR A 114 3.36 3.12 -8.32
CA THR A 114 3.01 4.16 -7.35
C THR A 114 3.82 5.41 -7.64
N PRO A 115 3.52 6.57 -7.03
CA PRO A 115 4.36 7.77 -7.15
C PRO A 115 5.83 7.59 -6.75
N ASN A 116 6.14 6.49 -6.03
CA ASN A 116 7.49 6.17 -5.56
C ASN A 116 8.08 4.90 -6.19
N ILE A 117 7.30 4.16 -6.99
CA ILE A 117 7.70 2.88 -7.55
C ILE A 117 7.32 2.83 -9.03
N ILE A 118 8.32 2.66 -9.87
CA ILE A 118 8.14 2.22 -11.25
C ILE A 118 8.88 0.93 -11.47
N GLN A 119 8.43 0.15 -12.43
CA GLN A 119 9.18 -1.01 -12.90
C GLN A 119 9.43 -0.87 -14.38
N TYR A 120 10.54 -1.40 -14.85
CA TYR A 120 10.85 -1.30 -16.27
C TYR A 120 11.58 -2.53 -16.79
N LYS A 121 11.48 -2.75 -18.10
CA LYS A 121 12.29 -3.69 -18.86
C LYS A 121 12.95 -2.96 -20.01
N ARG A 122 14.25 -3.21 -20.21
CA ARG A 122 15.04 -2.66 -21.31
C ARG A 122 15.40 -3.77 -22.29
N GLN A 123 15.23 -3.51 -23.58
CA GLN A 123 15.71 -4.39 -24.65
C GLN A 123 17.18 -4.10 -24.98
N ASP A 124 17.84 -5.00 -25.69
CA ASP A 124 19.22 -4.78 -26.14
C ASP A 124 19.32 -3.68 -27.21
N CYS A 125 20.55 -3.24 -27.46
CA CYS A 125 20.86 -2.20 -28.43
C CYS A 125 20.34 -2.53 -29.84
N ILE A 126 19.50 -1.65 -30.38
CA ILE A 126 18.98 -1.71 -31.75
C ILE A 126 19.78 -0.72 -32.59
N ARG A 127 20.37 -1.20 -33.70
CA ARG A 127 21.13 -0.36 -34.65
C ARG A 127 20.43 -0.33 -36.00
N LEU A 128 20.63 0.76 -36.75
CA LEU A 128 20.16 0.91 -38.12
C LEU A 128 20.91 -0.06 -39.04
N ASN A 129 20.25 -1.14 -39.47
CA ASN A 129 20.76 -1.99 -40.54
C ASN A 129 20.20 -1.50 -41.89
N SER A 130 21.09 -0.92 -42.71
CA SER A 130 20.94 -0.64 -44.16
C SER A 130 19.52 -0.35 -44.65
N GLY A 131 18.97 0.83 -44.32
CA GLY A 131 17.84 1.44 -45.04
C GLY A 131 16.43 1.28 -44.46
N LYS A 132 16.25 0.57 -43.33
CA LYS A 132 14.95 0.56 -42.62
C LYS A 132 14.92 1.64 -41.51
N PRO A 133 13.91 2.53 -41.48
CA PRO A 133 13.79 3.50 -40.40
C PRO A 133 13.44 2.80 -39.09
N ILE A 134 14.10 3.19 -37.99
CA ILE A 134 13.74 2.73 -36.64
C ILE A 134 12.49 3.48 -36.22
N THR A 135 11.40 2.73 -36.03
CA THR A 135 10.15 3.24 -35.47
C THR A 135 9.73 2.38 -34.30
N ILE A 136 8.98 2.96 -33.36
CA ILE A 136 8.56 2.29 -32.14
C ILE A 136 7.75 1.02 -32.43
N ASP A 137 6.80 1.09 -33.37
CA ASP A 137 5.89 -0.02 -33.71
C ASP A 137 6.59 -1.24 -34.31
N LYS A 138 7.73 -1.02 -34.98
CA LYS A 138 8.48 -2.09 -35.68
C LYS A 138 9.64 -2.63 -34.85
N SER A 139 10.15 -1.82 -33.92
CA SER A 139 11.38 -2.12 -33.19
C SER A 139 11.11 -2.60 -31.77
N CYS A 140 10.08 -2.05 -31.12
CA CYS A 140 9.80 -2.33 -29.71
C CYS A 140 8.80 -3.46 -29.54
N ARG A 141 9.32 -4.62 -29.10
CA ARG A 141 8.47 -5.80 -28.82
C ARG A 141 7.39 -5.56 -27.77
N GLY A 142 7.56 -4.62 -26.84
CA GLY A 142 6.56 -4.37 -25.79
C GLY A 142 5.17 -3.98 -26.31
N ILE A 143 5.09 -3.42 -27.52
CA ILE A 143 3.82 -3.12 -28.21
C ILE A 143 3.14 -4.40 -28.71
N THR A 144 3.91 -5.37 -29.20
CA THR A 144 3.40 -6.58 -29.87
C THR A 144 3.30 -7.79 -28.93
N GLU A 145 4.31 -7.99 -28.09
CA GLU A 145 4.43 -9.08 -27.10
C GLU A 145 3.84 -8.70 -25.74
N GLY A 146 3.44 -7.43 -25.57
CA GLY A 146 2.91 -6.89 -24.32
C GLY A 146 3.98 -6.42 -23.33
N LEU A 147 3.51 -5.83 -22.24
CA LEU A 147 4.33 -5.26 -21.18
C LEU A 147 5.05 -6.32 -20.34
N PRO A 148 6.19 -6.00 -19.71
CA PRO A 148 6.92 -6.94 -18.85
C PRO A 148 6.08 -7.40 -17.65
N THR A 149 6.26 -8.66 -17.26
CA THR A 149 5.74 -9.20 -16.00
C THR A 149 6.69 -8.89 -14.84
N MET A 150 6.27 -9.18 -13.60
CA MET A 150 7.12 -9.02 -12.40
C MET A 150 8.45 -9.78 -12.51
N ASP A 151 8.46 -10.94 -13.14
CA ASP A 151 9.65 -11.81 -13.25
C ASP A 151 10.78 -11.17 -14.06
N ASN A 152 10.44 -10.27 -14.98
CA ASN A 152 11.36 -9.72 -15.97
C ASN A 152 11.55 -8.19 -15.84
N ALA A 153 11.03 -7.58 -14.78
CA ALA A 153 11.04 -6.14 -14.60
C ALA A 153 11.96 -5.71 -13.46
N ILE A 154 12.86 -4.76 -13.74
CA ILE A 154 13.69 -4.10 -12.74
C ILE A 154 12.79 -3.12 -11.97
N THR A 155 12.89 -3.11 -10.64
CA THR A 155 12.14 -2.17 -9.80
C THR A 155 13.00 -0.96 -9.48
N MET A 156 12.44 0.23 -9.68
CA MET A 156 13.06 1.51 -9.36
C MET A 156 12.32 2.18 -8.21
N PHE A 157 13.08 2.62 -7.22
CA PHE A 157 12.62 3.28 -6.01
C PHE A 157 12.93 4.76 -6.10
N ARG A 158 11.93 5.61 -5.87
CA ARG A 158 12.14 7.05 -5.85
C ARG A 158 12.97 7.42 -4.64
N ARG A 159 14.07 8.14 -4.86
CA ARG A 159 15.01 8.56 -3.82
C ARG A 159 14.43 9.71 -2.98
N SER A 160 13.83 10.70 -3.65
CA SER A 160 13.01 11.74 -3.03
C SER A 160 11.58 11.25 -2.81
N VAL A 161 11.40 10.43 -1.77
CA VAL A 161 10.13 9.74 -1.48
C VAL A 161 8.98 10.73 -1.28
N VAL A 162 7.96 10.60 -2.12
CA VAL A 162 6.67 11.27 -1.97
C VAL A 162 5.92 10.64 -0.79
N LYS A 163 5.40 11.49 0.09
CA LYS A 163 4.64 11.06 1.27
C LYS A 163 3.32 10.38 0.86
N LEU A 164 3.18 9.09 1.15
CA LEU A 164 1.97 8.29 0.92
C LEU A 164 1.44 7.70 2.22
N ASN A 165 0.13 7.42 2.27
CA ASN A 165 -0.51 6.78 3.41
C ASN A 165 -0.25 5.26 3.39
N CYS A 166 0.12 4.71 4.54
CA CYS A 166 0.39 3.31 4.78
C CYS A 166 -0.85 2.42 4.74
N ILE A 167 -2.06 2.97 4.73
CA ILE A 167 -3.33 2.21 4.64
C ILE A 167 -3.35 1.21 3.48
N THR A 168 -2.65 1.53 2.38
CA THR A 168 -2.54 0.65 1.21
C THR A 168 -1.47 -0.44 1.36
N THR A 169 -0.53 -0.28 2.28
CA THR A 169 0.62 -1.17 2.53
C THR A 169 0.38 -2.05 3.76
N ILE A 170 0.24 -1.44 4.93
CA ILE A 170 -0.06 -2.08 6.20
C ILE A 170 -0.74 -1.07 7.12
N GLU A 171 -1.86 -1.47 7.72
CA GLU A 171 -2.61 -0.67 8.70
C GLU A 171 -2.95 -1.54 9.89
N GLY A 172 -2.80 -0.99 11.10
CA GLY A 172 -3.17 -1.67 12.33
C GLY A 172 -2.00 -2.04 13.22
N VAL A 173 -2.30 -2.92 14.18
CA VAL A 173 -1.33 -3.44 15.15
C VAL A 173 -1.21 -4.96 15.01
N TYR A 174 0.02 -5.42 14.80
CA TYR A 174 0.30 -6.83 14.62
C TYR A 174 1.43 -7.26 15.55
N GLN A 175 1.29 -8.43 16.16
CA GLN A 175 2.44 -9.21 16.60
C GLN A 175 2.94 -10.02 15.41
N PHE A 176 4.24 -10.19 15.28
CA PHE A 176 4.77 -11.02 14.22
C PHE A 176 5.88 -11.95 14.71
N SER A 177 5.86 -13.18 14.21
CA SER A 177 7.05 -14.02 14.19
C SER A 177 7.83 -13.74 12.92
N TYR A 178 9.15 -13.93 12.97
CA TYR A 178 10.01 -13.73 11.82
C TYR A 178 11.10 -14.77 11.72
N GLU A 179 11.50 -15.04 10.48
CA GLU A 179 12.67 -15.83 10.15
C GLU A 179 13.57 -14.98 9.25
N VAL A 180 14.85 -14.92 9.57
CA VAL A 180 15.87 -14.24 8.76
C VAL A 180 16.70 -15.31 8.07
N GLY A 181 16.66 -15.32 6.75
CA GLY A 181 17.36 -16.30 5.95
C GLY A 181 16.80 -16.43 4.53
N GLY A 182 17.70 -16.61 3.56
CA GLY A 182 17.31 -16.97 2.20
C GLY A 182 16.89 -18.45 2.09
N PRO A 183 16.50 -18.94 0.90
CA PRO A 183 15.99 -20.30 0.70
C PRO A 183 16.95 -21.42 1.14
N THR A 184 18.24 -21.14 1.31
CA THR A 184 19.27 -22.12 1.69
C THR A 184 19.74 -22.02 3.15
N SER A 185 19.30 -21.01 3.91
CA SER A 185 19.70 -20.86 5.32
C SER A 185 18.57 -21.27 6.25
N LEU A 186 18.84 -22.24 7.13
CA LEU A 186 18.00 -22.61 8.26
C LEU A 186 18.05 -21.52 9.33
N GLY A 187 17.40 -20.39 9.09
CA GLY A 187 17.10 -19.44 10.14
C GLY A 187 16.10 -20.06 11.12
N GLY A 188 16.34 -19.92 12.42
CA GLY A 188 15.31 -20.27 13.40
C GLY A 188 14.13 -19.30 13.30
N ILE A 189 12.92 -19.77 13.55
CA ILE A 189 11.74 -18.91 13.65
C ILE A 189 11.78 -18.21 15.02
N CYS A 190 11.89 -16.89 15.01
CA CYS A 190 11.78 -16.08 16.22
C CYS A 190 10.33 -15.64 16.42
N ASN A 191 9.71 -16.10 17.51
CA ASN A 191 8.35 -15.71 17.90
C ASN A 191 8.36 -15.12 19.31
N GLU A 192 8.57 -13.81 19.39
CA GLU A 192 8.65 -13.05 20.63
C GLU A 192 7.50 -12.03 20.69
N PRO A 193 6.71 -11.94 21.79
CA PRO A 193 5.57 -11.02 21.91
C PRO A 193 5.90 -9.53 21.74
N ARG A 194 7.16 -9.14 21.97
CA ARG A 194 7.66 -7.78 21.75
C ARG A 194 7.88 -7.45 20.27
N SER A 195 7.94 -8.44 19.39
CA SER A 195 8.04 -8.23 17.95
C SER A 195 6.69 -7.75 17.40
N ARG A 196 6.60 -6.45 17.09
CA ARG A 196 5.33 -5.79 16.76
C ARG A 196 5.44 -4.80 15.62
N ILE A 197 4.37 -4.71 14.84
CA ILE A 197 4.14 -3.65 13.86
C ILE A 197 3.06 -2.74 14.41
N GLU A 198 3.33 -1.43 14.41
CA GLU A 198 2.41 -0.38 14.80
C GLU A 198 2.29 0.61 13.65
N ALA A 199 1.22 0.46 12.86
CA ALA A 199 0.89 1.27 11.69
C ALA A 199 -0.41 2.05 11.95
N CYS A 200 -0.34 2.95 12.93
CA CYS A 200 -1.47 3.68 13.47
C CYS A 200 -1.40 5.16 13.16
N GLN A 201 -2.58 5.79 13.05
CA GLN A 201 -2.67 7.25 13.00
C GLN A 201 -2.52 7.81 14.42
N ASP A 202 -1.83 8.92 14.56
CA ASP A 202 -1.74 9.62 15.84
C ASP A 202 -3.12 10.17 16.24
N PRO A 203 -3.67 9.80 17.42
CA PRO A 203 -4.96 10.29 17.89
C PRO A 203 -4.96 11.83 18.01
N GLY A 204 -5.97 12.48 17.43
CA GLY A 204 -6.13 13.93 17.53
C GLY A 204 -5.26 14.76 16.58
N SER A 205 -4.48 14.13 15.70
CA SER A 205 -3.83 14.86 14.61
C SER A 205 -4.88 15.39 13.63
N ALA A 206 -4.88 16.71 13.38
CA ALA A 206 -5.74 17.34 12.37
C ALA A 206 -5.44 16.85 10.94
N TYR A 207 -4.29 16.20 10.75
CA TYR A 207 -3.85 15.61 9.49
C TYR A 207 -3.66 14.10 9.66
N VAL A 208 -4.19 13.32 8.73
CA VAL A 208 -3.95 11.87 8.66
C VAL A 208 -2.46 11.63 8.40
N ASP A 209 -1.65 11.43 9.45
CA ASP A 209 -0.20 11.22 9.35
C ASP A 209 0.19 9.74 9.45
N ASN A 210 -0.60 8.85 8.84
CA ASN A 210 -0.25 7.43 8.69
C ASN A 210 0.72 7.22 7.52
N ARG A 211 1.84 7.96 7.50
CA ARG A 211 2.82 7.88 6.39
C ARG A 211 4.01 6.97 6.68
N MET A 212 4.15 6.62 7.95
CA MET A 212 5.21 5.79 8.48
C MET A 212 4.61 4.81 9.46
N PHE A 213 5.25 3.65 9.62
CA PHE A 213 4.93 2.70 10.67
C PHE A 213 6.21 2.24 11.36
N LEU A 214 6.04 1.78 12.59
CA LEU A 214 7.13 1.21 13.37
C LEU A 214 7.08 -0.30 13.29
N MET A 215 8.24 -0.90 13.04
CA MET A 215 8.43 -2.34 13.13
C MET A 215 9.52 -2.61 14.17
N ASN A 216 9.10 -3.17 15.30
CA ASN A 216 9.98 -3.57 16.38
C ASN A 216 10.29 -5.06 16.23
N TYR A 217 11.56 -5.39 16.03
CA TYR A 217 12.09 -6.75 16.11
C TYR A 217 12.63 -6.99 17.50
N ALA A 218 12.26 -8.12 18.09
CA ALA A 218 12.82 -8.56 19.35
C ALA A 218 13.71 -9.79 19.15
N LYS A 219 14.77 -9.90 19.95
CA LYS A 219 15.68 -11.05 19.94
C LYS A 219 15.07 -12.24 20.67
N CYS A 220 15.20 -13.42 20.07
CA CYS A 220 14.86 -14.71 20.68
C CYS A 220 16.13 -15.38 21.23
N ARG A 221 16.00 -16.07 22.38
CA ARG A 221 17.13 -16.70 23.08
C ARG A 221 17.87 -17.73 22.22
N ASP A 222 17.12 -18.53 21.46
CA ASP A 222 17.65 -19.70 20.73
C ASP A 222 17.72 -19.48 19.20
N VAL A 223 17.58 -18.24 18.75
CA VAL A 223 17.66 -17.89 17.32
C VAL A 223 18.79 -16.89 17.13
N SER A 224 19.95 -17.37 16.66
CA SER A 224 21.15 -16.55 16.49
C SER A 224 20.98 -15.41 15.48
N THR A 225 20.10 -15.59 14.49
CA THR A 225 19.79 -14.58 13.45
C THR A 225 18.75 -13.54 13.90
N SER A 226 18.19 -13.70 15.10
CA SER A 226 17.23 -12.75 15.67
C SER A 226 17.95 -11.54 16.27
N VAL A 227 17.30 -10.37 16.21
CA VAL A 227 17.88 -9.09 16.64
C VAL A 227 16.86 -8.29 17.44
N ASP A 228 17.35 -7.50 18.40
CA ASP A 228 16.57 -6.41 19.00
C ASP A 228 16.85 -5.15 18.17
N GLN A 229 15.85 -4.74 17.37
CA GLN A 229 15.98 -3.59 16.47
C GLN A 229 14.62 -2.96 16.23
N GLN A 230 14.53 -1.64 16.36
CA GLN A 230 13.35 -0.89 15.94
C GLN A 230 13.65 -0.16 14.64
N ILE A 231 12.79 -0.34 13.64
CA ILE A 231 12.91 0.31 12.34
C ILE A 231 11.65 1.12 12.07
N ARG A 232 11.85 2.36 11.62
CA ARG A 232 10.76 3.23 11.16
C ARG A 232 10.74 3.24 9.64
N TYR A 233 9.69 2.67 9.08
CA TYR A 233 9.50 2.56 7.64
C TYR A 233 8.54 3.65 7.15
N GLN A 234 8.93 4.36 6.09
CA GLN A 234 8.05 5.21 5.30
C GLN A 234 7.43 4.38 4.17
N CYS A 235 6.11 4.51 3.99
CA CYS A 235 5.40 3.77 2.95
C CYS A 235 5.64 4.37 1.56
N MET A 236 6.03 3.51 0.61
CA MET A 236 6.20 3.87 -0.81
C MET A 236 5.01 3.42 -1.67
N GLY A 237 4.04 2.75 -1.05
CA GLY A 237 2.78 2.31 -1.66
C GLY A 237 2.78 0.82 -2.00
N ALA A 238 1.61 0.35 -2.41
CA ALA A 238 1.35 -1.04 -2.77
C ALA A 238 0.69 -1.16 -4.13
N TRP A 239 0.89 -2.30 -4.79
CA TRP A 239 0.30 -2.61 -6.07
C TRP A 239 0.07 -4.12 -6.21
N TYR A 240 -0.85 -4.49 -7.08
CA TYR A 240 -1.09 -5.87 -7.44
C TYR A 240 -0.27 -6.24 -8.66
N ALA A 241 0.32 -7.44 -8.63
CA ALA A 241 0.95 -7.99 -9.81
C ALA A 241 0.89 -9.52 -9.81
N VAL A 242 0.91 -10.08 -11.02
CA VAL A 242 0.95 -11.53 -11.21
C VAL A 242 2.40 -11.96 -11.41
N LYS A 243 2.81 -12.98 -10.67
CA LYS A 243 4.11 -13.64 -10.77
C LYS A 243 3.86 -15.15 -10.87
N ASN A 244 4.43 -15.83 -11.86
CA ASN A 244 4.20 -17.26 -12.09
C ASN A 244 2.70 -17.66 -12.10
N ASN A 245 1.84 -16.86 -12.76
CA ASN A 245 0.38 -17.03 -12.80
C ASN A 245 -0.35 -16.94 -11.45
N VAL A 246 0.33 -16.51 -10.38
CA VAL A 246 -0.27 -16.28 -9.06
C VAL A 246 -0.32 -14.78 -8.78
N GLY A 247 -1.46 -14.32 -8.26
CA GLY A 247 -1.69 -12.93 -7.91
C GLY A 247 -1.14 -12.58 -6.53
N TYR A 248 -0.26 -11.58 -6.48
CA TYR A 248 0.33 -11.10 -5.23
C TYR A 248 0.04 -9.61 -5.04
N THR A 249 -0.04 -9.22 -3.77
CA THR A 249 0.06 -7.82 -3.36
C THR A 249 1.52 -7.56 -3.03
N PHE A 250 2.12 -6.63 -3.77
CA PHE A 250 3.45 -6.10 -3.48
C PHE A 250 3.31 -4.76 -2.76
N ALA A 251 4.26 -4.48 -1.87
CA ALA A 251 4.43 -3.16 -1.30
C ALA A 251 5.90 -2.80 -1.23
N ALA A 252 6.19 -1.51 -1.16
CA ALA A 252 7.54 -1.02 -0.96
C ALA A 252 7.60 -0.07 0.24
N VAL A 253 8.71 -0.14 0.96
CA VAL A 253 8.97 0.67 2.13
C VAL A 253 10.41 1.19 2.10
N ALA A 254 10.61 2.36 2.70
CA ALA A 254 11.93 2.97 2.87
C ALA A 254 12.23 3.11 4.37
N ASP A 255 13.38 2.61 4.81
CA ASP A 255 13.91 2.96 6.12
C ASP A 255 14.18 4.47 6.15
N THR A 256 13.73 5.13 7.21
CA THR A 256 13.82 6.58 7.38
C THR A 256 15.17 7.04 7.92
N VAL A 257 15.95 6.14 8.51
CA VAL A 257 17.25 6.42 9.14
C VAL A 257 18.40 5.90 8.29
N GLU A 258 18.19 4.83 7.50
CA GLU A 258 19.24 4.25 6.66
C GLU A 258 19.66 5.20 5.53
N ALA A 259 20.96 5.47 5.45
CA ALA A 259 21.57 6.36 4.48
C ALA A 259 22.05 5.60 3.23
N ASP A 260 22.45 4.33 3.38
CA ASP A 260 22.81 3.49 2.25
C ASP A 260 21.55 3.10 1.47
N GLU A 261 21.42 3.62 0.24
CA GLU A 261 20.27 3.37 -0.63
C GLU A 261 20.05 1.87 -0.92
N ARG A 262 21.12 1.08 -0.87
CA ARG A 262 21.04 -0.38 -0.99
C ARG A 262 20.34 -1.04 0.19
N GLU A 263 20.50 -0.49 1.38
CA GLU A 263 19.85 -1.01 2.59
C GLU A 263 18.53 -0.28 2.90
N ARG A 264 18.35 0.92 2.38
CA ARG A 264 17.19 1.77 2.67
C ARG A 264 15.88 1.22 2.14
N PHE A 265 15.83 0.74 0.90
CA PHE A 265 14.57 0.33 0.28
C PHE A 265 14.35 -1.17 0.33
N LYS A 266 13.13 -1.58 0.69
CA LYS A 266 12.72 -2.98 0.76
C LYS A 266 11.41 -3.20 0.00
N CYS A 267 11.30 -4.35 -0.65
CA CYS A 267 10.02 -4.84 -1.16
C CYS A 267 9.40 -5.80 -0.16
N MET A 268 8.08 -5.80 -0.11
CA MET A 268 7.26 -6.73 0.64
C MET A 268 6.28 -7.41 -0.32
N MET A 269 5.94 -8.67 -0.05
CA MET A 269 4.99 -9.44 -0.86
C MET A 269 4.11 -10.33 0.01
N THR A 270 2.82 -10.37 -0.32
CA THR A 270 1.84 -11.29 0.26
C THR A 270 0.87 -11.79 -0.81
N LEU A 271 0.11 -12.83 -0.50
CA LEU A 271 -1.00 -13.28 -1.35
C LEU A 271 -2.18 -12.33 -1.18
N LYS A 272 -2.85 -11.99 -2.28
CA LYS A 272 -4.03 -11.12 -2.27
C LYS A 272 -5.15 -11.69 -1.39
N ASP A 273 -5.46 -12.97 -1.58
CA ASP A 273 -6.57 -13.67 -0.91
C ASP A 273 -6.01 -14.78 -0.01
N GLN A 274 -5.20 -14.39 0.98
CA GLN A 274 -4.59 -15.37 1.85
C GLN A 274 -5.61 -16.00 2.79
N LYS A 275 -5.65 -17.33 2.78
CA LYS A 275 -6.57 -18.15 3.55
C LYS A 275 -5.78 -18.95 4.57
N ASP A 276 -5.60 -18.40 5.77
CA ASP A 276 -4.96 -19.11 6.87
C ASP A 276 -6.01 -19.47 7.94
N PRO A 277 -6.14 -20.76 8.33
CA PRO A 277 -7.09 -21.19 9.35
C PRO A 277 -6.92 -20.51 10.72
N ASN A 278 -5.73 -20.00 11.01
CA ASN A 278 -5.41 -19.32 12.26
C ASN A 278 -5.55 -17.79 12.17
N ASN A 279 -6.17 -17.26 11.11
CA ASN A 279 -6.33 -15.81 10.90
C ASN A 279 -4.98 -15.06 10.87
N GLN A 280 -3.93 -15.74 10.38
CA GLN A 280 -2.58 -15.20 10.24
C GLN A 280 -2.32 -14.72 8.83
N VAL A 281 -1.52 -13.66 8.71
CA VAL A 281 -1.11 -13.11 7.41
C VAL A 281 0.41 -13.26 7.24
N ARG A 282 0.85 -14.00 6.21
CA ARG A 282 2.25 -14.12 5.85
C ARG A 282 2.68 -13.02 4.90
N TRP A 283 3.79 -12.40 5.23
CA TRP A 283 4.50 -11.47 4.37
C TRP A 283 5.93 -11.96 4.19
N VAL A 284 6.50 -11.72 3.02
CA VAL A 284 7.95 -11.83 2.82
C VAL A 284 8.51 -10.46 2.48
N MET A 285 9.75 -10.21 2.89
CA MET A 285 10.46 -8.97 2.63
C MET A 285 11.82 -9.27 2.01
N SER A 286 12.23 -8.47 1.04
CA SER A 286 13.52 -8.59 0.37
C SER A 286 14.65 -8.06 1.26
N ARG A 287 15.87 -8.58 1.09
CA ARG A 287 17.06 -8.01 1.74
C ARG A 287 17.51 -6.72 1.08
N PHE A 288 17.46 -6.67 -0.25
CA PHE A 288 17.94 -5.56 -1.07
C PHE A 288 16.76 -4.92 -1.83
N PRO A 289 16.97 -3.79 -2.53
CA PRO A 289 15.90 -3.02 -3.14
C PRO A 289 15.58 -3.64 -4.50
N SER A 290 15.00 -4.83 -4.45
CA SER A 290 14.57 -5.62 -5.59
C SER A 290 13.34 -6.44 -5.22
N CYS A 291 12.25 -6.22 -5.96
CA CYS A 291 11.04 -7.03 -5.81
C CYS A 291 11.13 -8.36 -6.59
N THR A 292 12.07 -8.50 -7.52
CA THR A 292 12.17 -9.71 -8.36
C THR A 292 12.68 -10.91 -7.57
N SER A 293 13.42 -10.70 -6.48
CA SER A 293 13.92 -11.78 -5.62
C SER A 293 12.82 -12.48 -4.81
N LEU A 294 11.64 -11.88 -4.69
CA LEU A 294 10.52 -12.45 -3.93
C LEU A 294 9.70 -13.37 -4.82
N ASN A 295 9.86 -14.68 -4.68
CA ASN A 295 9.22 -15.68 -5.56
C ASN A 295 7.91 -16.25 -5.00
N SER A 296 7.81 -16.39 -3.68
CA SER A 296 6.59 -16.83 -3.02
C SER A 296 6.51 -16.27 -1.59
N ILE A 297 5.36 -16.44 -0.93
CA ILE A 297 5.20 -16.09 0.50
C ILE A 297 6.02 -16.99 1.45
N TYR A 298 6.73 -17.98 0.92
CA TYR A 298 7.63 -18.87 1.65
C TYR A 298 9.10 -18.69 1.22
N ASP A 299 9.36 -17.87 0.20
CA ASP A 299 10.67 -17.68 -0.39
C ASP A 299 11.00 -16.18 -0.47
N GLY A 300 11.65 -15.69 0.58
CA GLY A 300 12.18 -14.34 0.72
C GLY A 300 13.17 -14.27 1.88
N ASP A 301 14.04 -13.27 1.86
CA ASP A 301 15.14 -13.11 2.84
C ASP A 301 14.65 -12.92 4.29
N ARG A 302 13.45 -12.33 4.43
CA ARG A 302 12.75 -12.23 5.72
C ARG A 302 11.33 -12.73 5.54
N LYS A 303 10.96 -13.75 6.30
CA LYS A 303 9.60 -14.29 6.34
C LYS A 303 8.93 -13.79 7.61
N LEU A 304 7.72 -13.27 7.49
CA LEU A 304 6.94 -12.69 8.59
C LEU A 304 5.60 -13.40 8.66
N VAL A 305 5.18 -13.78 9.87
CA VAL A 305 3.81 -14.27 10.12
C VAL A 305 3.15 -13.32 11.10
N LEU A 306 2.19 -12.55 10.61
CA LEU A 306 1.50 -11.50 11.35
C LEU A 306 0.23 -12.05 11.98
N THR A 307 0.02 -11.72 13.24
CA THR A 307 -1.20 -11.98 13.99
C THR A 307 -1.75 -10.64 14.47
N ARG A 308 -3.02 -10.36 14.20
CA ARG A 308 -3.70 -9.15 14.68
C ARG A 308 -3.75 -9.16 16.21
N VAL A 309 -3.32 -8.08 16.86
CA VAL A 309 -3.35 -7.95 18.32
C VAL A 309 -4.02 -6.65 18.73
N ILE A 310 -4.48 -6.59 19.98
CA ILE A 310 -5.03 -5.35 20.54
C ILE A 310 -3.94 -4.27 20.64
N PRO A 311 -4.29 -3.01 20.34
CA PRO A 311 -3.37 -1.89 20.53
C PRO A 311 -3.06 -1.69 22.02
N THR A 312 -1.85 -1.22 22.30
CA THR A 312 -1.48 -0.83 23.67
C THR A 312 -2.18 0.48 24.03
N THR A 313 -3.01 0.46 25.06
CA THR A 313 -3.76 1.66 25.49
C THR A 313 -4.02 1.68 27.00
N ASN A 314 -4.05 2.89 27.57
CA ASN A 314 -4.35 3.12 28.99
C ASN A 314 -5.83 2.92 29.35
N TYR A 315 -6.69 2.72 28.34
CA TYR A 315 -8.13 2.52 28.51
C TYR A 315 -8.54 1.04 28.52
N LEU A 316 -7.57 0.12 28.46
CA LEU A 316 -7.83 -1.32 28.60
C LEU A 316 -8.03 -1.77 30.06
N PRO A 317 -7.24 -1.27 31.04
CA PRO A 317 -7.52 -1.55 32.45
C PRO A 317 -8.94 -1.11 32.84
N PRO A 318 -9.74 -1.99 33.47
CA PRO A 318 -11.11 -1.67 33.84
C PRO A 318 -11.15 -0.77 35.09
N GLN A 319 -12.16 0.09 35.15
CA GLN A 319 -12.46 0.97 36.29
C GLN A 319 -13.83 0.71 36.91
N CYS A 320 -14.60 -0.24 36.37
CA CYS A 320 -15.85 -0.71 36.95
C CYS A 320 -16.05 -2.22 36.77
N VAL A 321 -17.07 -2.74 37.46
CA VAL A 321 -17.43 -4.16 37.48
C VAL A 321 -18.79 -4.33 36.79
N LEU A 322 -18.88 -5.33 35.93
CA LEU A 322 -20.09 -5.76 35.24
C LEU A 322 -20.98 -6.63 36.15
N PRO A 323 -22.30 -6.70 35.89
CA PRO A 323 -23.20 -7.56 36.65
C PRO A 323 -22.77 -9.04 36.63
N ARG A 324 -22.59 -9.63 37.82
CA ARG A 324 -22.16 -11.04 37.97
C ARG A 324 -23.10 -12.04 37.29
N ASN A 325 -24.39 -11.70 37.20
CA ASN A 325 -25.41 -12.54 36.55
C ASN A 325 -25.27 -12.62 35.02
N MET A 326 -24.39 -11.83 34.41
CA MET A 326 -24.11 -11.86 32.98
C MET A 326 -22.76 -12.53 32.66
N SER A 327 -21.96 -12.88 33.66
CA SER A 327 -20.71 -13.58 33.43
C SER A 327 -20.95 -14.96 32.82
N GLY A 328 -20.18 -15.32 31.80
CA GLY A 328 -20.32 -16.58 31.08
C GLY A 328 -20.02 -16.46 29.60
N THR A 329 -20.27 -17.56 28.89
CA THR A 329 -20.17 -17.62 27.43
C THR A 329 -21.56 -17.53 26.82
N TRP A 330 -21.71 -16.64 25.85
CA TRP A 330 -22.95 -16.31 25.17
C TRP A 330 -22.73 -16.42 23.66
N PHE A 331 -23.83 -16.53 22.92
CA PHE A 331 -23.83 -16.33 21.47
C PHE A 331 -24.82 -15.22 21.15
N THR A 332 -24.52 -14.41 20.14
CA THR A 332 -25.44 -13.34 19.70
C THR A 332 -25.94 -13.57 18.28
N GLN A 333 -27.23 -13.27 18.08
CA GLN A 333 -27.89 -13.18 16.78
C GLN A 333 -28.07 -11.72 16.32
N GLY A 334 -27.50 -10.76 17.05
CA GLY A 334 -27.57 -9.34 16.71
C GLY A 334 -26.69 -8.95 15.52
N GLN A 335 -26.46 -7.64 15.36
CA GLN A 335 -25.74 -7.03 14.23
C GLN A 335 -24.33 -7.63 13.98
N GLN A 336 -23.70 -8.15 15.03
CA GLN A 336 -22.50 -8.99 14.97
C GLN A 336 -22.91 -10.47 14.82
N PHE A 337 -23.55 -10.82 13.70
CA PHE A 337 -24.07 -12.18 13.46
C PHE A 337 -22.97 -13.24 13.61
N LYS A 338 -23.29 -14.36 14.28
CA LYS A 338 -22.37 -15.51 14.50
C LYS A 338 -21.12 -15.15 15.31
N SER A 339 -21.32 -14.48 16.44
CA SER A 339 -20.24 -14.17 17.37
C SER A 339 -20.38 -14.95 18.67
N ASP A 340 -19.28 -15.57 19.09
CA ASP A 340 -19.12 -16.05 20.45
C ASP A 340 -18.75 -14.87 21.34
N VAL A 341 -19.44 -14.73 22.47
CA VAL A 341 -19.28 -13.60 23.38
C VAL A 341 -18.90 -14.14 24.75
N PHE A 342 -17.75 -13.72 25.26
CA PHE A 342 -17.30 -14.05 26.59
C PHE A 342 -17.43 -12.82 27.50
N ILE A 343 -18.16 -12.95 28.59
CA ILE A 343 -18.35 -11.90 29.58
C ILE A 343 -17.72 -12.36 30.88
N ASN A 344 -16.83 -11.55 31.44
CA ASN A 344 -16.34 -11.73 32.81
C ASN A 344 -16.75 -10.53 33.67
N GLU A 345 -16.22 -10.43 34.89
CA GLU A 345 -16.57 -9.37 35.83
C GLU A 345 -16.23 -7.95 35.35
N THR A 346 -15.39 -7.76 34.33
CA THR A 346 -14.89 -6.43 33.94
C THR A 346 -14.84 -6.20 32.43
N HIS A 347 -14.91 -7.26 31.64
CA HIS A 347 -14.72 -7.24 30.20
C HIS A 347 -15.80 -8.04 29.47
N ILE A 348 -16.07 -7.61 28.24
CA ILE A 348 -16.84 -8.35 27.25
C ILE A 348 -15.95 -8.56 26.03
N ALA A 349 -15.76 -9.79 25.58
CA ALA A 349 -14.97 -10.13 24.40
C ALA A 349 -15.88 -10.77 23.34
N TYR A 350 -15.89 -10.22 22.15
CA TYR A 350 -16.56 -10.76 20.98
C TYR A 350 -15.55 -11.42 20.06
N LYS A 351 -15.91 -12.62 19.60
CA LYS A 351 -15.18 -13.38 18.60
C LYS A 351 -16.10 -13.62 17.41
N THR A 352 -16.03 -12.73 16.43
CA THR A 352 -16.91 -12.69 15.27
C THR A 352 -16.26 -13.38 14.08
N LYS A 353 -16.91 -14.41 13.53
CA LYS A 353 -16.44 -15.07 12.31
C LYS A 353 -16.91 -14.29 11.09
N ILE A 354 -15.99 -13.59 10.41
CA ILE A 354 -16.31 -12.80 9.21
C ILE A 354 -16.47 -13.73 8.00
N ASN A 355 -15.56 -14.70 7.86
CA ASN A 355 -15.62 -15.75 6.85
C ASN A 355 -14.90 -17.01 7.36
N GLU A 356 -14.63 -17.99 6.50
CA GLU A 356 -14.00 -19.26 6.88
C GLU A 356 -12.56 -19.10 7.43
N PHE A 357 -11.86 -18.04 7.05
CA PHE A 357 -10.43 -17.82 7.35
C PHE A 357 -10.18 -16.57 8.19
N GLU A 358 -11.17 -15.68 8.30
CA GLU A 358 -11.05 -14.43 9.02
C GLU A 358 -11.93 -14.38 10.25
N LEU A 359 -11.27 -14.01 11.35
CA LEU A 359 -11.85 -13.84 12.65
C LEU A 359 -11.58 -12.41 13.14
N LEU A 360 -12.61 -11.75 13.65
CA LEU A 360 -12.52 -10.44 14.26
C LEU A 360 -12.72 -10.56 15.77
N GLU A 361 -11.70 -10.16 16.53
CA GLU A 361 -11.77 -10.14 18.00
C GLU A 361 -11.93 -8.69 18.46
N THR A 362 -12.97 -8.43 19.24
CA THR A 362 -13.26 -7.09 19.80
C THR A 362 -13.44 -7.21 21.31
N TYR A 363 -12.74 -6.38 22.04
CA TYR A 363 -12.73 -6.36 23.50
C TYR A 363 -13.35 -5.08 24.00
N TYR A 364 -14.17 -5.20 25.02
CA TYR A 364 -14.80 -4.12 25.73
C TYR A 364 -14.33 -4.16 27.18
N SER A 365 -13.86 -3.04 27.72
CA SER A 365 -13.44 -2.89 29.11
C SER A 365 -14.28 -1.85 29.83
N CYS A 366 -14.79 -2.18 31.01
CA CYS A 366 -15.67 -1.32 31.79
C CYS A 366 -14.93 -0.09 32.31
N GLN A 367 -15.35 1.12 31.93
CA GLN A 367 -14.75 2.38 32.37
C GLN A 367 -15.61 3.14 33.39
N GLN A 368 -16.91 3.20 33.18
CA GLN A 368 -17.82 3.85 34.11
C GLN A 368 -19.18 3.13 34.14
N THR A 369 -19.87 3.21 35.28
CA THR A 369 -21.22 2.67 35.45
C THR A 369 -22.14 3.70 36.10
N GLN A 370 -23.40 3.73 35.66
CA GLN A 370 -24.48 4.49 36.27
C GLN A 370 -25.79 3.67 36.15
N GLY A 371 -26.20 3.04 37.25
CA GLY A 371 -27.37 2.17 37.26
C GLY A 371 -27.19 0.95 36.35
N THR A 372 -28.02 0.83 35.30
CA THR A 372 -27.91 -0.23 34.29
C THR A 372 -27.03 0.15 33.10
N ARG A 373 -26.53 1.40 33.04
CA ARG A 373 -25.74 1.92 31.92
C ARG A 373 -24.25 1.82 32.22
N TYR A 374 -23.48 1.34 31.25
CA TYR A 374 -22.06 1.10 31.33
C TYR A 374 -21.36 1.77 30.16
N MET A 375 -20.40 2.62 30.44
CA MET A 375 -19.48 3.10 29.43
C MET A 375 -18.31 2.13 29.33
N MET A 376 -18.11 1.59 28.15
CA MET A 376 -17.10 0.59 27.84
C MET A 376 -16.11 1.18 26.84
N THR A 377 -14.81 1.00 27.08
CA THR A 377 -13.82 1.19 26.02
C THR A 377 -13.87 -0.01 25.09
N ARG A 378 -13.96 0.23 23.79
CA ARG A 378 -13.92 -0.79 22.74
C ARG A 378 -12.57 -0.74 22.03
N VAL A 379 -11.91 -1.87 21.95
CA VAL A 379 -10.73 -2.08 21.10
C VAL A 379 -10.93 -3.31 20.22
N THR A 380 -10.47 -3.24 18.99
CA THR A 380 -10.53 -4.36 18.04
C THR A 380 -9.12 -4.80 17.69
N ALA A 381 -8.86 -6.11 17.78
CA ALA A 381 -7.56 -6.67 17.44
C ALA A 381 -7.19 -6.35 15.99
N GLY A 382 -5.98 -5.86 15.75
CA GLY A 382 -5.53 -5.42 14.44
C GLY A 382 -5.96 -4.00 14.06
N ARG A 383 -6.72 -3.29 14.90
CA ARG A 383 -7.07 -1.88 14.68
C ARG A 383 -6.33 -0.98 15.66
N CYS A 384 -6.15 0.26 15.26
CA CYS A 384 -5.52 1.31 16.06
C CYS A 384 -6.51 2.11 16.90
N GLU A 385 -7.78 2.10 16.49
CA GLU A 385 -8.83 2.90 17.09
C GLU A 385 -9.20 2.37 18.48
N VAL A 386 -9.40 3.31 19.41
CA VAL A 386 -9.93 3.07 20.74
C VAL A 386 -11.21 3.88 20.84
N ASP A 387 -12.34 3.19 20.84
CA ASP A 387 -13.66 3.82 20.90
C ASP A 387 -14.24 3.75 22.30
N PHE A 388 -15.23 4.58 22.58
CA PHE A 388 -16.08 4.45 23.77
C PHE A 388 -17.51 4.14 23.34
N VAL A 389 -18.05 3.04 23.88
CA VAL A 389 -19.39 2.53 23.55
C VAL A 389 -20.18 2.39 24.84
N CYS A 390 -21.45 2.76 24.80
CA CYS A 390 -22.33 2.67 25.95
C CYS A 390 -23.23 1.45 25.83
N PHE A 391 -23.28 0.65 26.90
CA PHE A 391 -24.13 -0.52 27.04
C PHE A 391 -25.22 -0.22 28.06
N ASP A 392 -26.47 -0.55 27.77
CA ASP A 392 -27.54 -0.61 28.77
C ASP A 392 -27.83 -2.09 29.07
N LEU A 393 -27.35 -2.56 30.22
CA LEU A 393 -27.44 -3.94 30.64
C LEU A 393 -28.70 -4.12 31.48
N VAL A 394 -29.81 -4.37 30.79
CA VAL A 394 -31.09 -4.71 31.41
C VAL A 394 -31.17 -6.22 31.69
N GLY A 395 -31.53 -6.58 32.93
CA GLY A 395 -31.95 -7.94 33.24
C GLY A 395 -33.15 -8.34 32.40
N LYS A 396 -33.36 -9.66 32.19
CA LYS A 396 -34.48 -10.23 31.42
C LYS A 396 -35.75 -9.39 31.61
N PRO A 397 -36.27 -8.69 30.58
CA PRO A 397 -37.64 -8.23 30.67
C PRO A 397 -38.51 -9.47 30.80
N SER A 398 -39.42 -9.48 31.78
CA SER A 398 -40.57 -10.40 31.82
C SER A 398 -41.11 -10.53 30.39
N ARG A 399 -41.20 -11.76 29.86
CA ARG A 399 -41.65 -12.13 28.49
C ARG A 399 -41.97 -10.92 27.59
N LEU A 400 -41.09 -10.64 26.62
CA LEU A 400 -41.41 -9.73 25.51
C LEU A 400 -42.78 -10.16 24.94
N SER A 401 -43.72 -9.21 24.84
CA SER A 401 -44.99 -9.48 24.16
C SER A 401 -44.72 -9.72 22.68
N ASP A 402 -45.62 -10.41 21.97
CA ASP A 402 -45.48 -10.65 20.53
C ASP A 402 -45.25 -9.35 19.73
N GLU A 403 -45.79 -8.23 20.23
CA GLU A 403 -45.65 -6.88 19.69
C GLU A 403 -44.22 -6.29 19.88
N ASP A 404 -43.56 -6.60 21.00
CA ASP A 404 -42.19 -6.18 21.26
C ASP A 404 -41.18 -6.97 20.39
N THR A 405 -41.42 -8.26 20.14
CA THR A 405 -40.53 -9.12 19.34
C THR A 405 -40.33 -8.65 17.90
N GLY A 406 -41.38 -8.08 17.28
CA GLY A 406 -41.32 -7.64 15.88
C GLY A 406 -40.57 -6.31 15.66
N ASN A 407 -40.42 -5.50 16.71
CA ASN A 407 -39.90 -4.12 16.61
C ASN A 407 -38.81 -3.76 17.64
N PHE A 408 -38.35 -4.72 18.47
CA PHE A 408 -37.37 -4.47 19.53
C PHE A 408 -36.09 -3.80 19.00
N MET A 409 -35.55 -4.33 17.91
CA MET A 409 -34.34 -3.82 17.25
C MET A 409 -34.52 -2.42 16.65
N VAL A 410 -35.75 -2.03 16.30
CA VAL A 410 -36.06 -0.76 15.64
C VAL A 410 -36.43 0.34 16.64
N LYS A 411 -37.12 -0.01 17.74
CA LYS A 411 -37.65 0.97 18.70
C LYS A 411 -36.81 1.15 19.97
N LYS A 412 -36.13 0.11 20.46
CA LYS A 412 -35.44 0.14 21.77
C LYS A 412 -33.93 0.00 21.70
N PHE A 413 -33.38 -0.58 20.63
CA PHE A 413 -31.93 -0.65 20.45
C PHE A 413 -31.39 0.74 20.05
N ARG A 414 -30.58 1.36 20.91
CA ARG A 414 -29.85 2.59 20.62
C ARG A 414 -28.36 2.32 20.78
N GLU A 415 -27.59 2.32 19.69
CA GLU A 415 -26.13 2.08 19.72
C GLU A 415 -25.31 3.26 20.24
N THR A 416 -25.94 4.39 20.58
CA THR A 416 -25.24 5.61 20.96
C THR A 416 -25.85 6.22 22.22
N CYS A 417 -25.08 6.27 23.30
CA CYS A 417 -25.31 7.21 24.39
C CYS A 417 -24.24 8.30 24.32
N SER A 418 -24.64 9.55 24.58
CA SER A 418 -23.71 10.66 24.71
C SER A 418 -22.95 10.53 26.03
N TRP A 419 -21.64 10.84 26.05
CA TRP A 419 -20.83 11.00 27.27
C TRP A 419 -21.54 11.85 28.33
N MET A 420 -22.35 12.84 27.91
CA MET A 420 -23.17 13.67 28.80
C MET A 420 -24.10 12.87 29.72
N SER A 421 -24.46 11.63 29.33
CA SER A 421 -25.26 10.74 30.16
C SER A 421 -24.54 10.32 31.44
N PHE A 422 -23.21 10.39 31.47
CA PHE A 422 -22.37 10.01 32.62
C PHE A 422 -21.80 11.21 33.40
N THR A 423 -22.01 12.45 32.93
CA THR A 423 -21.51 13.68 33.58
C THR A 423 -22.48 14.33 34.56
N TYR A 424 -23.69 13.81 34.73
CA TYR A 424 -24.71 14.40 35.61
C TYR A 424 -24.41 14.31 37.12
N ASN A 425 -23.26 13.76 37.52
CA ASN A 425 -22.78 13.76 38.92
C ASN A 425 -21.57 14.67 39.14
N ARG A 426 -21.35 15.67 38.28
CA ARG A 426 -20.38 16.74 38.56
C ARG A 426 -21.14 17.91 39.18
N ASP A 427 -21.34 17.82 40.49
CA ASP A 427 -21.76 18.86 41.44
C ASP A 427 -22.57 20.02 40.82
N GLU A 428 -23.89 19.98 40.96
CA GLU A 428 -24.67 21.21 41.05
C GLU A 428 -24.10 22.02 42.22
N TYR A 429 -23.28 23.01 41.88
CA TYR A 429 -22.92 24.08 42.78
C TYR A 429 -24.20 24.67 43.35
N HIS A 430 -24.42 24.45 44.65
CA HIS A 430 -25.30 25.29 45.44
C HIS A 430 -24.89 26.75 45.21
N LEU A 431 -25.73 27.51 44.51
CA LEU A 431 -25.71 28.96 44.59
C LEU A 431 -26.15 29.33 46.01
N PRO A 432 -25.38 30.11 46.78
CA PRO A 432 -25.89 30.72 47.99
C PRO A 432 -26.91 31.82 47.63
N GLU A 433 -27.92 31.95 48.49
CA GLU A 433 -28.91 33.04 48.51
C GLU A 433 -28.28 34.44 48.49
#